data_AF-A0A936S2Q2-F1
#
_entry.id   AF-A0A936S2Q2-F1
#
_cell.length_a   1.000
_cell.length_b   1.000
_cell.length_c   1.000
_cell.angle_alpha   90.00
_cell.angle_beta   90.00
_cell.angle_gamma   90.00
#
_symmetry.space_group_name_H-M   'P 1'
#
loop_
_entity.id
_entity.type
_entity.pdbx_description
1 polymer ?
#
loop_
_entity_poly.entity_id
_entity_poly.type
_entity_poly.pdbx_seq_one_letter_code
_entity_poly.pdbx_strand_id
1 'polypeptide(L)'
;MGLMSVIVNGRNEDFVAKVKAATSRNISQPLVSMKEMLSESEAKMTESPFGVPHSYSDPFNWASNADIANTGGMFAFASKFATGPSYNGRNARRVASYLFGHNPLGKSYVTGYGSNPVRNPHHRLWAKHAEIAFPSAPPGMLVGGPNGKWEGSALSAKVNGREMGNPPCRQREITCS
;
A
#
# COMPACT_ATOMS: atom_id res chain seq x y z
N MET A 1 -7.74 -6.54 0.88
CA MET A 1 -8.37 -6.61 2.23
C MET A 1 -8.00 -7.94 2.89
N GLY A 2 -7.09 -7.95 3.87
CA GLY A 2 -6.66 -9.19 4.55
C GLY A 2 -7.65 -9.71 5.59
N LEU A 3 -7.54 -10.98 5.97
CA LEU A 3 -8.39 -11.66 6.96
C LEU A 3 -8.50 -10.88 8.29
N MET A 4 -7.40 -10.27 8.75
CA MET A 4 -7.38 -9.47 9.98
C MET A 4 -8.24 -8.19 9.90
N SER A 5 -8.44 -7.64 8.70
CA SER A 5 -9.34 -6.49 8.50
C SER A 5 -10.81 -6.88 8.69
N VAL A 6 -11.17 -8.12 8.34
CA VAL A 6 -12.53 -8.66 8.52
C VAL A 6 -12.86 -8.86 9.99
N ILE A 7 -11.87 -9.27 10.79
CA ILE A 7 -12.04 -9.51 12.23
C ILE A 7 -12.14 -8.20 13.01
N VAL A 8 -11.35 -7.18 12.64
CA VAL A 8 -11.22 -5.94 13.42
C VAL A 8 -12.23 -4.86 13.01
N ASN A 9 -12.62 -4.77 11.73
CA ASN A 9 -13.48 -3.70 11.20
C ASN A 9 -14.88 -4.17 10.76
N GLY A 10 -15.25 -5.43 10.97
CA GLY A 10 -16.57 -5.94 10.60
C GLY A 10 -17.67 -5.40 11.52
N ARG A 11 -18.61 -4.61 10.99
CA ARG A 11 -19.89 -4.34 11.68
C ARG A 11 -20.64 -5.67 11.83
N ASN A 12 -21.29 -5.89 12.97
CA ASN A 12 -21.83 -7.19 13.39
C ASN A 12 -22.74 -7.86 12.33
N GLU A 13 -23.50 -7.07 11.56
CA GLU A 13 -24.38 -7.55 10.48
C GLU A 13 -23.60 -8.04 9.25
N ASP A 14 -22.53 -7.34 8.88
CA ASP A 14 -21.63 -7.74 7.79
C ASP A 14 -20.87 -9.01 8.14
N PHE A 15 -20.54 -9.20 9.42
CA PHE A 15 -19.90 -10.41 9.92
C PHE A 15 -20.84 -11.61 9.80
N VAL A 16 -22.09 -11.49 10.25
CA VAL A 16 -23.08 -12.58 10.13
C VAL A 16 -23.33 -12.95 8.67
N ALA A 17 -23.47 -11.98 7.77
CA ALA A 17 -23.65 -12.24 6.34
C ALA A 17 -22.43 -12.97 5.72
N LYS A 18 -21.21 -12.53 6.07
CA LYS A 18 -19.97 -13.14 5.58
C LYS A 18 -19.71 -14.52 6.19
N VAL A 19 -20.00 -14.71 7.47
CA VAL A 19 -19.92 -16.02 8.15
C VAL A 19 -20.91 -16.97 7.51
N LYS A 20 -22.18 -16.58 7.33
CA LYS A 20 -23.21 -17.43 6.71
C LYS A 20 -22.87 -17.79 5.26
N ALA A 21 -22.23 -16.88 4.52
CA ALA A 21 -21.69 -17.15 3.18
C ALA A 21 -20.45 -18.06 3.18
N ALA A 22 -19.70 -18.11 4.29
CA ALA A 22 -18.56 -19.01 4.47
C ALA A 22 -18.97 -20.38 5.03
N THR A 23 -20.04 -20.47 5.84
CA THR A 23 -20.52 -21.72 6.46
C THR A 23 -20.99 -22.74 5.44
N SER A 24 -21.44 -22.29 4.26
CA SER A 24 -21.84 -23.16 3.15
C SER A 24 -20.68 -23.58 2.23
N ARG A 25 -19.46 -23.09 2.47
CA ARG A 25 -18.28 -23.46 1.70
C ARG A 25 -17.47 -24.50 2.47
N ASN A 26 -17.49 -25.74 1.98
CA ASN A 26 -16.47 -26.71 2.39
C ASN A 26 -15.12 -26.24 1.85
N ILE A 27 -14.29 -25.64 2.72
CA ILE A 27 -12.90 -25.32 2.42
C ILE A 27 -12.10 -26.61 2.60
N SER A 28 -12.24 -27.54 1.66
CA SER A 28 -11.48 -28.80 1.66
C SER A 28 -10.02 -28.59 1.29
N GLN A 29 -9.72 -27.50 0.58
CA GLN A 29 -8.39 -27.00 0.26
C GLN A 29 -8.47 -25.45 0.21
N PRO A 30 -7.40 -24.72 0.57
CA PRO A 30 -7.32 -23.31 0.22
C PRO A 30 -7.43 -23.17 -1.31
N LEU A 31 -8.28 -22.26 -1.78
CA LEU A 31 -8.52 -22.04 -3.22
C LEU A 31 -7.25 -21.67 -3.99
N VAL A 32 -6.25 -21.15 -3.29
CA VAL A 32 -4.89 -20.89 -3.78
C VAL A 32 -3.94 -21.12 -2.61
N SER A 33 -2.89 -21.90 -2.81
CA SER A 33 -1.84 -22.12 -1.82
C SER A 33 -0.95 -20.87 -1.68
N MET A 34 -0.33 -20.68 -0.51
CA MET A 34 0.64 -19.60 -0.31
C MET A 34 1.77 -19.65 -1.36
N LYS A 35 2.14 -20.84 -1.82
CA LYS A 35 3.14 -21.02 -2.88
C LYS A 35 2.69 -20.43 -4.21
N GLU A 36 1.46 -20.68 -4.61
CA GLU A 36 0.88 -20.13 -5.85
C GLU A 36 0.77 -18.61 -5.76
N MET A 37 0.27 -18.06 -4.65
CA MET A 37 0.20 -16.59 -4.46
C MET A 37 1.57 -15.91 -4.55
N LEU A 38 2.60 -16.54 -3.95
CA LEU A 38 3.96 -16.02 -4.00
C LEU A 38 4.56 -16.12 -5.40
N SER A 39 4.28 -17.19 -6.14
CA SER A 39 4.75 -17.35 -7.52
C SER A 39 4.12 -16.31 -8.46
N GLU A 40 2.82 -16.02 -8.31
CA GLU A 40 2.14 -14.96 -9.08
C GLU A 40 2.72 -13.58 -8.73
N SER A 41 2.95 -13.32 -7.44
CA SER A 41 3.56 -12.07 -6.98
C SER A 41 4.98 -11.91 -7.50
N GLU A 42 5.76 -12.99 -7.55
CA GLU A 42 7.13 -13.00 -8.07
C GLU A 42 7.17 -12.69 -9.57
N ALA A 43 6.22 -13.20 -10.35
CA ALA A 43 6.08 -12.85 -11.76
C ALA A 43 5.88 -11.33 -11.93
N LYS A 44 4.92 -10.74 -11.19
CA LYS A 44 4.66 -9.28 -11.21
C LYS A 44 5.89 -8.47 -10.75
N MET A 45 6.58 -8.93 -9.72
CA MET A 45 7.80 -8.28 -9.22
C MET A 45 8.97 -8.33 -10.21
N THR A 46 8.97 -9.28 -11.13
CA THR A 46 10.01 -9.40 -12.17
C THR A 46 9.78 -8.40 -13.30
N GLU A 47 8.53 -8.12 -13.62
CA GLU A 47 8.15 -7.09 -14.60
C GLU A 47 8.24 -5.67 -14.03
N SER A 48 8.02 -5.52 -12.71
CA SER A 48 8.05 -4.22 -12.05
C SER A 48 9.47 -3.63 -11.99
N PRO A 49 9.69 -2.39 -12.50
CA PRO A 49 11.00 -1.74 -12.44
C PRO A 49 11.54 -1.53 -11.02
N PHE A 50 10.64 -1.47 -10.03
CA PHE A 50 10.98 -1.26 -8.62
C PHE A 50 10.82 -2.52 -7.77
N GLY A 51 10.57 -3.67 -8.41
CA GLY A 51 10.45 -4.95 -7.73
C GLY A 51 9.31 -4.99 -6.73
N VAL A 52 8.15 -4.42 -7.06
CA VAL A 52 6.91 -4.53 -6.28
C VAL A 52 5.92 -5.45 -6.98
N PRO A 53 5.01 -6.13 -6.23
CA PRO A 53 4.03 -7.07 -6.79
C PRO A 53 2.88 -6.33 -7.50
N HIS A 54 3.23 -5.52 -8.50
CA HIS A 54 2.30 -4.70 -9.25
C HIS A 54 2.68 -4.67 -10.73
N SER A 55 1.67 -4.82 -11.59
CA SER A 55 1.84 -4.84 -13.06
C SER A 55 1.93 -3.42 -13.62
N TYR A 56 2.56 -3.28 -14.79
CA TYR A 56 2.58 -2.03 -15.54
C TYR A 56 1.20 -1.65 -16.09
N SER A 57 0.36 -2.66 -16.40
CA SER A 57 -0.98 -2.47 -16.96
C SER A 57 -2.02 -1.98 -15.96
N ASP A 58 -1.74 -2.16 -14.66
CA ASP A 58 -2.73 -2.00 -13.62
C ASP A 58 -2.49 -0.69 -12.87
N PRO A 59 -3.52 0.16 -12.68
CA PRO A 59 -3.37 1.33 -11.83
C PRO A 59 -3.22 0.89 -10.37
N PHE A 60 -2.37 1.59 -9.60
CA PHE A 60 -2.34 1.41 -8.15
C PHE A 60 -3.72 1.70 -7.55
N ASN A 61 -4.21 0.80 -6.69
CA ASN A 61 -5.47 0.96 -5.98
C ASN A 61 -5.30 1.86 -4.73
N TRP A 62 -6.43 2.25 -4.14
CA TRP A 62 -6.43 2.84 -2.80
C TRP A 62 -5.72 1.90 -1.82
N ALA A 63 -4.81 2.47 -1.01
CA ALA A 63 -3.99 1.74 -0.04
C ALA A 63 -3.06 0.67 -0.65
N SER A 64 -2.56 0.91 -1.87
CA SER A 64 -1.58 0.06 -2.55
C SER A 64 -0.37 -0.33 -1.72
N ASN A 65 0.16 0.56 -0.87
CA ASN A 65 1.28 0.22 0.01
C ASN A 65 0.94 -0.87 1.03
N ALA A 66 -0.32 -0.99 1.45
CA ALA A 66 -0.75 -2.06 2.35
C ALA A 66 -0.71 -3.41 1.63
N ASP A 67 -1.18 -3.47 0.38
CA ASP A 67 -1.14 -4.70 -0.42
C ASP A 67 0.30 -5.12 -0.76
N ILE A 68 1.15 -4.15 -1.10
CA ILE A 68 2.60 -4.35 -1.31
C ILE A 68 3.27 -4.84 -0.03
N ALA A 69 3.02 -4.20 1.12
CA ALA A 69 3.60 -4.58 2.40
C ALA A 69 3.15 -5.98 2.85
N ASN A 70 1.88 -6.34 2.65
CA ASN A 70 1.37 -7.67 2.95
C ASN A 70 2.12 -8.74 2.16
N THR A 71 2.32 -8.51 0.86
CA THR A 71 3.06 -9.44 -0.01
C THR A 71 4.53 -9.55 0.42
N GLY A 72 5.18 -8.43 0.76
CA GLY A 72 6.53 -8.43 1.33
C GLY A 72 6.62 -9.23 2.63
N GLY A 73 5.62 -9.10 3.50
CA GLY A 73 5.50 -9.89 4.73
C GLY A 73 5.34 -11.39 4.45
N MET A 74 4.58 -11.77 3.42
CA MET A 74 4.47 -13.16 2.98
C MET A 74 5.80 -13.73 2.49
N PHE A 75 6.58 -12.97 1.69
CA PHE A 75 7.93 -13.38 1.29
C PHE A 75 8.88 -13.48 2.49
N ALA A 76 8.78 -12.57 3.46
CA ALA A 76 9.58 -12.62 4.69
C ALA A 76 9.23 -13.86 5.53
N PHE A 77 7.94 -14.17 5.67
CA PHE A 77 7.49 -15.38 6.34
C PHE A 77 7.98 -16.64 5.62
N ALA A 78 7.80 -16.70 4.29
CA ALA A 78 8.29 -17.81 3.48
C ALA A 78 9.81 -17.98 3.61
N SER A 79 10.58 -16.90 3.73
CA SER A 79 12.03 -17.00 3.91
C SER A 79 12.48 -17.65 5.20
N LYS A 80 11.62 -17.63 6.23
CA LYS A 80 11.91 -18.23 7.53
C LYS A 80 11.40 -19.66 7.65
N PHE A 81 10.29 -19.99 6.98
CA PHE A 81 9.56 -21.23 7.23
C PHE A 81 9.38 -22.14 6.00
N ALA A 82 9.63 -21.64 4.79
CA ALA A 82 9.52 -22.43 3.56
C ALA A 82 10.90 -22.72 2.95
N THR A 83 11.01 -23.87 2.30
CA THR A 83 12.22 -24.29 1.60
C THR A 83 12.10 -24.03 0.10
N GLY A 84 13.09 -23.35 -0.49
CA GLY A 84 13.15 -23.11 -1.94
C GLY A 84 14.00 -21.89 -2.30
N PRO A 85 14.59 -21.83 -3.50
CA PRO A 85 15.50 -20.76 -3.91
C PRO A 85 14.81 -19.39 -3.98
N SER A 86 13.52 -19.34 -4.33
CA SER A 86 12.71 -18.11 -4.40
C SER A 86 12.39 -17.49 -3.04
N TYR A 87 12.64 -18.20 -1.93
CA TYR A 87 12.33 -17.73 -0.58
C TYR A 87 13.55 -17.17 0.15
N ASN A 88 14.63 -16.78 -0.53
CA ASN A 88 15.84 -16.23 0.10
C ASN A 88 15.71 -14.81 0.72
N GLY A 89 14.48 -14.31 0.87
CA GLY A 89 14.19 -12.97 1.40
C GLY A 89 14.49 -11.81 0.45
N ARG A 90 14.99 -12.06 -0.78
CA ARG A 90 15.26 -11.00 -1.78
C ARG A 90 14.02 -10.18 -2.10
N ASN A 91 12.89 -10.83 -2.34
CA ASN A 91 11.64 -10.16 -2.69
C ASN A 91 11.11 -9.32 -1.51
N ALA A 92 11.21 -9.81 -0.27
CA ALA A 92 10.88 -9.02 0.91
C ALA A 92 11.75 -7.75 1.02
N ARG A 93 13.06 -7.85 0.72
CA ARG A 93 13.97 -6.69 0.69
C ARG A 93 13.60 -5.70 -0.42
N ARG A 94 13.21 -6.16 -1.61
CA ARG A 94 12.76 -5.27 -2.71
C ARG A 94 11.52 -4.47 -2.31
N VAL A 95 10.54 -5.13 -1.69
CA VAL A 95 9.36 -4.46 -1.13
C VAL A 95 9.77 -3.40 -0.09
N ALA A 96 10.66 -3.76 0.85
CA ALA A 96 11.14 -2.81 1.84
C ALA A 96 11.83 -1.60 1.18
N SER A 97 12.73 -1.83 0.21
CA SER A 97 13.39 -0.77 -0.54
C SER A 97 12.37 0.19 -1.17
N TYR A 98 11.32 -0.33 -1.80
CA TYR A 98 10.25 0.51 -2.37
C TYR A 98 9.56 1.38 -1.32
N LEU A 99 9.18 0.79 -0.18
CA LEU A 99 8.51 1.50 0.91
C LEU A 99 9.39 2.59 1.56
N PHE A 100 10.71 2.40 1.57
CA PHE A 100 11.67 3.34 2.14
C PHE A 100 12.26 4.35 1.16
N GLY A 101 11.84 4.34 -0.12
CA GLY A 101 12.18 5.41 -1.06
C GLY A 101 12.72 4.96 -2.42
N HIS A 102 12.92 3.66 -2.65
CA HIS A 102 13.27 3.14 -3.97
C HIS A 102 12.03 3.01 -4.86
N ASN A 103 11.46 4.17 -5.20
CA ASN A 103 10.27 4.31 -6.03
C ASN A 103 10.40 5.55 -6.92
N PRO A 104 9.55 5.73 -7.95
CA PRO A 104 9.65 6.86 -8.88
C PRO A 104 9.67 8.24 -8.21
N LEU A 105 9.06 8.37 -7.04
CA LEU A 105 8.95 9.63 -6.31
C LEU A 105 10.11 9.86 -5.34
N GLY A 106 11.01 8.89 -5.18
CA GLY A 106 12.08 8.95 -4.17
C GLY A 106 11.53 9.15 -2.75
N LYS A 107 10.30 8.71 -2.49
CA LYS A 107 9.54 9.06 -1.27
C LYS A 107 9.50 7.89 -0.31
N SER A 108 9.91 8.08 0.95
CA SER A 108 9.60 7.08 1.96
C SER A 108 8.15 7.22 2.39
N TYR A 109 7.42 6.12 2.30
CA TYR A 109 6.02 6.03 2.73
C TYR A 109 5.87 5.74 4.22
N VAL A 110 6.97 5.69 4.97
CA VAL A 110 6.96 5.54 6.42
C VAL A 110 7.31 6.88 7.04
N THR A 111 6.48 7.37 7.96
CA THR A 111 6.76 8.65 8.66
C THR A 111 8.08 8.56 9.43
N GLY A 112 8.88 9.61 9.38
CA GLY A 112 10.14 9.71 10.13
C GLY A 112 11.29 8.81 9.68
N TYR A 113 11.13 7.99 8.63
CA TYR A 113 12.18 7.11 8.11
C TYR A 113 12.55 7.45 6.65
N GLY A 114 13.81 7.15 6.29
CA GLY A 114 14.36 7.45 4.97
C GLY A 114 14.77 8.92 4.79
N SER A 115 15.36 9.24 3.64
CA SER A 115 15.85 10.59 3.32
C SER A 115 14.73 11.57 2.97
N ASN A 116 13.58 11.07 2.51
CA ASN A 116 12.41 11.88 2.14
C ASN A 116 11.11 11.28 2.71
N PRO A 117 10.90 11.34 4.04
CA PRO A 117 9.74 10.77 4.70
C PRO A 117 8.44 11.49 4.36
N VAL A 118 7.32 10.78 4.49
CA VAL A 118 6.00 11.40 4.53
C VAL A 118 5.85 12.20 5.83
N ARG A 119 5.32 13.42 5.73
CA ARG A 119 5.20 14.36 6.87
C ARG A 119 3.74 14.65 7.24
N ASN A 120 2.86 14.61 6.26
CA ASN A 120 1.46 15.02 6.37
C ASN A 120 0.54 13.85 6.02
N PRO A 121 0.43 12.81 6.87
CA PRO A 121 -0.55 11.76 6.64
C PRO A 121 -1.96 12.30 6.85
N HIS A 122 -2.92 11.75 6.10
CA HIS A 122 -4.34 12.01 6.32
C HIS A 122 -4.82 11.26 7.57
N HIS A 123 -4.61 11.87 8.74
CA HIS A 123 -4.96 11.33 10.05
C HIS A 123 -5.56 12.43 10.91
N ARG A 124 -6.70 12.16 11.58
CA ARG A 124 -7.45 13.18 12.34
C ARG A 124 -6.62 13.86 13.43
N LEU A 125 -5.75 13.11 14.12
CA LEU A 125 -4.93 13.62 15.22
C LEU A 125 -3.56 14.11 14.79
N TRP A 126 -3.05 13.64 13.65
CA TRP A 126 -1.68 13.94 13.19
C TRP A 126 -1.70 14.90 12.01
N ALA A 127 -2.42 16.00 12.21
CA ALA A 127 -2.78 16.97 11.20
C ALA A 127 -2.14 18.35 11.44
N LYS A 128 -0.87 18.39 11.86
CA LYS A 128 -0.13 19.67 12.09
C LYS A 128 -0.18 20.64 10.92
N HIS A 129 -0.33 20.12 9.70
CA HIS A 129 -0.45 20.92 8.48
C HIS A 129 -1.83 21.59 8.30
N ALA A 130 -2.88 21.05 8.95
CA ALA A 130 -4.22 21.62 8.93
C ALA A 130 -4.38 22.66 10.05
N GLU A 131 -3.94 22.34 11.28
CA GLU A 131 -3.92 23.27 12.41
C GLU A 131 -2.68 23.06 13.27
N ILE A 132 -2.09 24.15 13.75
CA ILE A 132 -0.84 24.12 14.55
C ILE A 132 -1.02 23.43 15.91
N ALA A 133 -2.26 23.36 16.41
CA ALA A 133 -2.61 22.68 17.65
C ALA A 133 -2.45 21.15 17.56
N PHE A 134 -2.51 20.57 16.35
CA PHE A 134 -2.31 19.14 16.17
C PHE A 134 -0.83 18.77 16.08
N PRO A 135 -0.42 17.63 16.69
CA PRO A 135 0.94 17.14 16.58
C PRO A 135 1.27 16.64 15.17
N SER A 136 2.57 16.61 14.85
CA SER A 136 3.07 15.87 13.68
C SER A 136 2.88 14.38 13.89
N ALA A 137 2.84 13.63 12.79
CA ALA A 137 2.78 12.18 12.87
C ALA A 137 4.03 11.60 13.53
N PRO A 138 3.88 10.65 14.47
CA PRO A 138 5.00 9.94 15.05
C PRO A 138 5.72 9.12 13.97
N PRO A 139 7.01 8.80 14.16
CA PRO A 139 7.73 7.93 13.24
C PRO A 139 7.13 6.51 13.21
N GLY A 140 7.22 5.84 12.06
CA GLY A 140 6.83 4.43 11.89
C GLY A 140 5.44 4.19 11.29
N MET A 141 4.70 5.23 10.90
CA MET A 141 3.39 5.10 10.27
C MET A 141 3.52 4.87 8.76
N LEU A 142 2.94 3.79 8.26
CA LEU A 142 2.85 3.50 6.83
C LEU A 142 1.63 4.20 6.22
N VAL A 143 1.83 5.06 5.22
CA VAL A 143 0.73 5.67 4.47
C VAL A 143 0.24 4.79 3.33
N GLY A 144 -1.01 4.99 2.90
CA GLY A 144 -1.67 4.18 1.87
C GLY A 144 -0.96 4.14 0.52
N GLY A 145 -0.18 5.15 0.16
CA GLY A 145 0.62 5.16 -1.07
C GLY A 145 -0.13 5.71 -2.29
N PRO A 146 0.44 5.49 -3.50
CA PRO A 146 -0.14 5.97 -4.75
C PRO A 146 -1.53 5.37 -4.99
N ASN A 147 -2.44 6.19 -5.53
CA ASN A 147 -3.77 5.77 -5.97
C ASN A 147 -4.00 6.30 -7.39
N GLY A 148 -3.99 5.41 -8.37
CA GLY A 148 -4.22 5.71 -9.79
C GLY A 148 -5.69 5.84 -10.17
N LYS A 149 -6.63 5.50 -9.27
CA LYS A 149 -8.08 5.63 -9.51
C LYS A 149 -8.65 6.97 -9.05
N TRP A 150 -7.81 7.89 -8.57
CA TRP A 150 -8.20 9.24 -8.11
C TRP A 150 -9.26 9.26 -7.01
N GLU A 151 -9.37 8.17 -6.25
CA GLU A 151 -10.32 8.08 -5.15
C GLU A 151 -9.73 8.85 -3.95
N GLY A 152 -10.37 9.95 -3.54
CA GLY A 152 -9.99 10.74 -2.37
C GLY A 152 -10.09 12.26 -2.58
N SER A 153 -10.59 12.98 -1.57
CA SER A 153 -10.95 14.39 -1.69
C SER A 153 -9.77 15.36 -1.79
N ALA A 154 -8.51 14.93 -1.80
CA ALA A 154 -7.38 15.87 -1.90
C ALA A 154 -7.17 16.39 -3.34
N LEU A 155 -7.45 15.57 -4.35
CA LEU A 155 -7.51 15.97 -5.76
C LEU A 155 -8.93 16.36 -6.19
N SER A 156 -9.95 15.84 -5.51
CA SER A 156 -11.33 16.32 -5.63
C SER A 156 -11.61 17.60 -4.82
N ALA A 157 -10.64 18.09 -4.02
CA ALA A 157 -10.78 19.32 -3.26
C ALA A 157 -10.62 20.50 -4.21
N LYS A 158 -11.73 21.24 -4.40
CA LYS A 158 -11.72 22.51 -5.09
C LYS A 158 -10.88 23.51 -4.30
N VAL A 159 -9.70 23.86 -4.81
CA VAL A 159 -9.01 25.08 -4.37
C VAL A 159 -9.66 26.24 -5.11
N ASN A 160 -10.31 27.15 -4.39
CA ASN A 160 -11.05 28.30 -4.96
C ASN A 160 -12.06 27.92 -6.06
N GLY A 161 -12.82 26.85 -5.87
CA GLY A 161 -13.93 26.51 -6.76
C GLY A 161 -13.56 25.89 -8.12
N ARG A 162 -12.26 25.67 -8.40
CA ARG A 162 -11.82 24.96 -9.61
C ARG A 162 -11.46 23.52 -9.27
N GLU A 163 -12.00 22.58 -10.03
CA GLU A 163 -11.54 21.19 -10.02
C GLU A 163 -10.07 21.17 -10.48
N MET A 164 -9.19 20.46 -9.76
CA MET A 164 -7.85 20.18 -10.27
C MET A 164 -7.97 19.16 -11.40
N GLY A 165 -8.38 19.64 -12.57
CA GLY A 165 -8.23 18.93 -13.83
C GLY A 165 -6.75 18.66 -14.08
N ASN A 166 -6.49 17.49 -14.68
CA ASN A 166 -5.20 16.94 -15.10
C ASN A 166 -4.06 17.99 -15.17
N PRO A 167 -3.06 17.97 -14.26
CA PRO A 167 -1.94 18.87 -14.41
C PRO A 167 -1.20 18.52 -15.71
N PRO A 168 -1.05 19.45 -16.66
CA PRO A 168 -0.20 19.21 -17.81
C PRO A 168 1.22 19.04 -17.28
N CYS A 169 1.81 17.86 -17.54
CA CYS A 169 3.23 17.55 -17.52
C CYS A 169 4.19 18.57 -16.85
N ARG A 170 4.84 18.19 -15.73
CA ARG A 170 6.32 18.12 -15.51
C ARG A 170 6.68 18.28 -14.03
N GLN A 171 7.15 17.20 -13.41
CA GLN A 171 7.82 17.22 -12.09
C GLN A 171 9.33 17.46 -12.21
N ARG A 172 9.78 18.35 -13.10
CA ARG A 172 11.17 18.81 -13.10
C ARG A 172 11.16 20.32 -13.26
N GLU A 173 11.78 20.99 -12.28
CA GLU A 173 12.18 22.40 -12.22
C GLU A 173 11.09 23.40 -11.75
N ILE A 174 11.23 23.95 -10.53
CA ILE A 174 11.78 25.28 -10.16
C ILE A 174 10.70 26.39 -10.22
N THR A 175 10.40 26.97 -9.05
CA THR A 175 9.75 28.28 -8.75
C THR A 175 8.76 28.87 -9.75
N CYS A 176 7.54 29.19 -9.30
CA CYS A 176 6.72 30.23 -9.93
C CYS A 176 6.52 31.40 -8.97
N SER A 177 7.16 32.52 -9.31
CA SER A 177 6.67 33.89 -9.09
C SER A 177 5.35 34.14 -9.80
#